data_AF-A0A7C5FPX8-F1
#
_entry.id   AF-A0A7C5FPX8-F1
#
_cell.length_a   1.000
_cell.length_b   1.000
_cell.length_c   1.000
_cell.angle_alpha   90.00
_cell.angle_beta   90.00
_cell.angle_gamma   90.00
#
_symmetry.space_group_name_H-M   'P 1'
#
loop_
_entity.id
_entity.type
_entity.pdbx_description
1 polymer ?
#
loop_
_entity_poly.entity_id
_entity_poly.type
_entity_poly.pdbx_seq_one_letter_code
_entity_poly.pdbx_strand_id
1 'polypeptide(L)'
;MMRLFSIIQWHHFAYMIISLALLGYGISGVFLALNRQRLKHHFPIVILSNLLLFGIAMPACFLLAQQVPFNPAEILWNPMQLLYLFAIYLVLILPFFFAANVIGLSFYQYKEYVSSIYAADLLGAGVGSVAIILLLFIFFPENILIVLLLLVMLAALIVSTQVFKKNRINTIKWNSVFIIIAITTIFLLPNLTTLAISQYKSLNQLLTIPATKILDQKSSPLGFITVVESVAMPLRHAPGLSINTDAEVPEQLAVFTDADNMSAITYFDGNPESLGYLDQTTSALPYHLKSLSDILIMGSGTGSDILQAYFHNAEHIDAIELNPQIID
;
A
#
# COMPACT_ATOMS: atom_id res chain seq x y z
N MET A 1 3.67 -1.86 -4.66
CA MET A 1 4.24 -0.49 -4.61
C MET A 1 3.18 0.58 -4.36
N MET A 2 2.13 0.73 -5.18
CA MET A 2 1.11 1.80 -4.97
C MET A 2 0.50 1.79 -3.57
N ARG A 3 0.04 0.61 -3.11
CA ARG A 3 -0.50 0.44 -1.76
C ARG A 3 0.50 0.81 -0.66
N LEU A 4 1.75 0.37 -0.78
CA LEU A 4 2.81 0.60 0.22
C LEU A 4 3.14 2.09 0.35
N PHE A 5 3.24 2.81 -0.77
CA PHE A 5 3.49 4.25 -0.75
C PHE A 5 2.28 5.04 -0.22
N SER A 6 1.06 4.58 -0.46
CA SER A 6 -0.15 5.17 0.15
C SER A 6 -0.15 5.06 1.68
N ILE A 7 0.39 3.95 2.21
CA ILE A 7 0.50 3.73 3.66
C ILE A 7 1.64 4.54 4.27
N ILE A 8 2.82 4.58 3.63
CA ILE A 8 4.01 5.26 4.17
C ILE A 8 3.92 6.79 4.03
N GLN A 9 3.48 7.26 2.86
CA GLN A 9 3.30 8.68 2.53
C GLN A 9 1.82 8.91 2.21
N TRP A 10 1.46 9.72 1.22
CA TRP A 10 0.06 9.97 0.87
C TRP A 10 -0.35 9.28 -0.42
N HIS A 11 -1.66 9.09 -0.61
CA HIS A 11 -2.24 8.49 -1.81
C HIS A 11 -1.81 9.18 -3.12
N HIS A 12 -1.43 10.47 -3.07
CA HIS A 12 -0.91 11.21 -4.23
C HIS A 12 0.34 10.57 -4.86
N PHE A 13 1.17 9.89 -4.05
CA PHE A 13 2.37 9.19 -4.54
C PHE A 13 2.05 7.85 -5.21
N ALA A 14 0.81 7.36 -5.14
CA ALA A 14 0.39 6.23 -5.96
C ALA A 14 0.42 6.59 -7.46
N TYR A 15 0.00 7.81 -7.84
CA TYR A 15 0.04 8.27 -9.23
C TYR A 15 1.46 8.40 -9.78
N MET A 16 2.42 8.78 -8.93
CA MET A 16 3.84 8.82 -9.28
C MET A 16 4.34 7.47 -9.81
N ILE A 17 3.85 6.35 -9.28
CA ILE A 17 4.28 5.01 -9.69
C ILE A 17 3.89 4.69 -11.12
N ILE A 18 2.77 5.22 -11.62
CA ILE A 18 2.38 5.06 -13.02
C ILE A 18 3.41 5.75 -13.92
N SER A 19 3.79 6.98 -13.60
CA SER A 19 4.84 7.72 -14.32
C SER A 19 6.19 7.01 -14.28
N LEU A 20 6.57 6.44 -13.13
CA LEU A 20 7.79 5.64 -12.96
C LEU A 20 7.79 4.38 -13.82
N ALA A 21 6.65 3.69 -13.90
CA ALA A 21 6.50 2.52 -14.75
C ALA A 21 6.70 2.88 -16.22
N LEU A 22 6.03 3.93 -16.70
CA LEU A 22 6.19 4.41 -18.09
C LEU A 22 7.63 4.84 -18.39
N LEU A 23 8.26 5.58 -17.48
CA LEU A 23 9.65 6.02 -17.62
C LEU A 23 10.64 4.84 -17.62
N GLY A 24 10.46 3.87 -16.73
CA GLY A 24 11.28 2.65 -16.68
C GLY A 24 11.18 1.82 -17.95
N TYR A 25 9.97 1.66 -18.49
CA TYR A 25 9.74 1.01 -19.79
C TYR A 25 10.36 1.81 -20.94
N GLY A 26 10.27 3.14 -20.93
CA GLY A 26 10.90 4.01 -21.92
C GLY A 26 12.42 3.88 -21.94
N ILE A 27 13.06 3.95 -20.76
CA ILE A 27 14.51 3.79 -20.61
C ILE A 27 14.95 2.39 -21.06
N SER A 28 14.21 1.35 -20.69
CA SER A 28 14.43 -0.01 -21.15
C SER A 28 14.38 -0.12 -22.67
N GLY A 29 13.38 0.49 -23.31
CA GLY A 29 13.24 0.52 -24.77
C GLY A 29 14.46 1.12 -25.47
N VAL A 30 14.98 2.26 -24.98
CA VAL A 30 16.20 2.90 -25.50
C VAL A 30 17.42 2.01 -25.29
N PHE A 31 17.59 1.46 -24.09
CA PHE A 31 18.70 0.56 -23.76
C PHE A 31 18.74 -0.69 -24.66
N LEU A 32 17.58 -1.30 -24.88
CA LEU A 32 17.42 -2.47 -25.72
C LEU A 32 17.65 -2.16 -27.20
N ALA A 33 17.18 -1.00 -27.68
CA ALA A 33 17.39 -0.56 -29.06
C ALA A 33 18.88 -0.36 -29.38
N LEU A 34 19.63 0.27 -28.47
CA LEU A 34 21.07 0.54 -28.65
C LEU A 34 21.94 -0.71 -28.53
N ASN A 35 21.60 -1.65 -27.65
CA ASN A 35 22.44 -2.83 -27.34
C ASN A 35 21.92 -4.14 -27.94
N ARG A 36 20.96 -4.08 -28.86
CA ARG A 36 20.22 -5.23 -29.40
C ARG A 36 21.09 -6.41 -29.81
N GLN A 37 22.15 -6.18 -30.60
CA GLN A 37 23.00 -7.26 -31.12
C GLN A 37 23.76 -7.99 -30.02
N ARG A 38 24.33 -7.24 -29.05
CA ARG A 38 25.09 -7.82 -27.92
C ARG A 38 24.20 -8.62 -26.99
N LEU A 39 23.01 -8.08 -26.68
CA LEU A 39 22.05 -8.72 -25.78
C LEU A 39 21.45 -9.98 -26.40
N LYS A 40 21.23 -10.00 -27.71
CA LYS A 40 20.75 -11.19 -28.42
C LYS A 40 21.78 -12.33 -28.38
N HIS A 41 23.07 -12.01 -28.54
CA HIS A 41 24.13 -13.03 -28.50
C HIS A 41 24.23 -13.73 -27.14
N HIS A 42 24.00 -12.97 -26.05
CA HIS A 42 24.06 -13.48 -24.68
C HIS A 42 22.68 -13.65 -24.03
N PHE A 43 21.63 -13.85 -24.85
CA PHE A 43 20.24 -13.87 -24.39
C PHE A 43 20.01 -14.71 -23.12
N PRO A 44 20.53 -15.95 -23.01
CA PRO A 44 20.33 -16.79 -21.83
C PRO A 44 20.77 -16.18 -20.50
N ILE A 45 21.93 -15.53 -20.50
CA ILE A 45 22.50 -14.95 -19.29
C ILE A 45 21.80 -13.64 -18.99
N VAL A 46 21.54 -12.83 -20.02
CA VAL A 46 20.90 -11.52 -19.86
C VAL A 46 19.49 -11.64 -19.30
N ILE A 47 18.67 -12.59 -19.78
CA ILE A 47 17.28 -12.72 -19.31
C ILE A 47 17.22 -13.16 -17.84
N LEU A 48 18.07 -14.12 -17.43
CA LEU A 48 18.13 -14.58 -16.04
C LEU A 48 18.71 -13.51 -15.11
N SER A 49 19.73 -12.77 -15.55
CA SER A 49 20.25 -11.63 -14.79
C SER A 49 19.18 -10.56 -14.58
N ASN A 50 18.37 -10.23 -15.61
CA ASN A 50 17.28 -9.26 -15.44
C ASN A 50 16.18 -9.77 -14.51
N LEU A 51 15.82 -11.06 -14.55
CA LEU A 51 14.85 -11.64 -13.61
C LEU A 51 15.38 -11.63 -12.17
N LEU A 52 16.65 -11.97 -11.98
CA LEU A 52 17.31 -11.91 -10.66
C LEU A 52 17.32 -10.47 -10.13
N LEU A 53 17.77 -9.53 -10.96
CA LEU A 53 17.85 -8.11 -10.60
C LEU A 53 16.46 -7.54 -10.36
N PHE A 54 15.44 -7.93 -11.13
CA PHE A 54 14.06 -7.52 -10.91
C PHE A 54 13.53 -7.98 -9.54
N GLY A 55 13.71 -9.26 -9.23
CA GLY A 55 13.27 -9.84 -7.97
C GLY A 55 13.93 -9.16 -6.76
N ILE A 56 15.24 -8.89 -6.82
CA ILE A 56 15.97 -8.20 -5.74
C ILE A 56 15.66 -6.70 -5.70
N ALA A 57 15.57 -6.04 -6.87
CA ALA A 57 15.35 -4.60 -6.96
C ALA A 57 13.99 -4.19 -6.37
N MET A 58 12.95 -5.04 -6.45
CA MET A 58 11.66 -4.72 -5.84
C MET A 58 11.76 -4.38 -4.34
N PRO A 59 12.17 -5.29 -3.44
CA PRO A 59 12.32 -4.96 -2.03
C PRO A 59 13.51 -4.02 -1.78
N ALA A 60 14.65 -4.17 -2.47
CA ALA A 60 15.82 -3.34 -2.22
C ALA A 60 15.56 -1.85 -2.52
N CYS A 61 14.97 -1.54 -3.68
CA CYS A 61 14.64 -0.16 -4.04
C CYS A 61 13.56 0.42 -3.12
N PHE A 62 12.61 -0.40 -2.66
CA PHE A 62 11.62 0.05 -1.69
C PHE A 62 12.23 0.39 -0.33
N LEU A 63 13.10 -0.47 0.20
CA LEU A 63 13.81 -0.21 1.46
C LEU A 63 14.73 1.02 1.35
N LEU A 64 15.44 1.16 0.23
CA LEU A 64 16.26 2.35 -0.03
C LEU A 64 15.40 3.62 -0.13
N ALA A 65 14.25 3.56 -0.79
CA ALA A 65 13.35 4.71 -0.89
C ALA A 65 12.80 5.16 0.48
N GLN A 66 12.59 4.23 1.42
CA GLN A 66 12.17 4.55 2.80
C GLN A 66 13.26 5.28 3.61
N GLN A 67 14.54 5.10 3.26
CA GLN A 67 15.65 5.76 3.96
C GLN A 67 15.86 7.21 3.50
N VAL A 68 15.25 7.61 2.38
CA VAL A 68 15.35 8.98 1.89
C VAL A 68 14.43 9.88 2.74
N PRO A 69 14.96 10.90 3.44
CA PRO A 69 14.20 11.77 4.35
C PRO A 69 13.37 12.81 3.57
N PHE A 70 12.44 12.32 2.78
CA PHE A 70 11.60 13.15 1.92
C PHE A 70 10.34 13.59 2.68
N ASN A 71 10.12 14.90 2.74
CA ASN A 71 8.93 15.51 3.32
C ASN A 71 8.17 16.32 2.26
N PRO A 72 6.97 15.86 1.84
CA PRO A 72 6.14 16.58 0.88
C PRO A 72 5.74 17.99 1.31
N ALA A 73 5.53 18.23 2.62
CA ALA A 73 5.11 19.54 3.12
C ALA A 73 6.20 20.61 2.99
N GLU A 74 7.46 20.20 2.92
CA GLU A 74 8.61 21.10 2.81
C GLU A 74 9.03 21.42 1.37
N ILE A 75 8.41 20.80 0.35
CA ILE A 75 8.84 20.96 -1.05
C ILE A 75 8.88 22.43 -1.49
N LEU A 76 7.92 23.23 -1.02
CA LEU A 76 7.84 24.67 -1.35
C LEU A 76 8.90 25.52 -0.64
N TRP A 77 9.44 25.04 0.48
CA TRP A 77 10.32 25.80 1.36
C TRP A 77 11.78 25.34 1.29
N ASN A 78 12.01 24.08 0.94
CA ASN A 78 13.33 23.46 0.92
C ASN A 78 13.60 22.78 -0.44
N PRO A 79 14.45 23.37 -1.30
CA PRO A 79 14.74 22.81 -2.63
C PRO A 79 15.48 21.46 -2.56
N MET A 80 16.08 21.10 -1.42
CA MET A 80 16.69 19.78 -1.24
C MET A 80 15.65 18.65 -1.35
N GLN A 81 14.39 18.93 -1.00
CA GLN A 81 13.30 17.96 -1.13
C GLN A 81 13.05 17.55 -2.60
N LEU A 82 13.30 18.45 -3.56
CA LEU A 82 13.24 18.11 -4.99
C LEU A 82 14.35 17.13 -5.39
N LEU A 83 15.55 17.26 -4.80
CA LEU A 83 16.64 16.32 -5.02
C LEU A 83 16.33 14.96 -4.41
N TYR A 84 15.74 14.91 -3.21
CA TYR A 84 15.26 13.67 -2.60
C TYR A 84 14.16 13.01 -3.43
N LEU A 85 13.20 13.78 -3.95
CA LEU A 85 12.19 13.26 -4.87
C LEU A 85 12.84 12.66 -6.12
N PHE A 86 13.80 13.36 -6.73
CA PHE A 86 14.54 12.86 -7.87
C PHE A 86 15.30 11.56 -7.55
N ALA A 87 15.93 11.47 -6.38
CA ALA A 87 16.60 10.26 -5.91
C ALA A 87 15.61 9.08 -5.75
N ILE A 88 14.43 9.33 -5.17
CA ILE A 88 13.35 8.33 -5.08
C ILE A 88 12.94 7.86 -6.47
N TYR A 89 12.78 8.77 -7.44
CA TYR A 89 12.46 8.41 -8.82
C TYR A 89 13.52 7.49 -9.44
N LEU A 90 14.80 7.84 -9.29
CA LEU A 90 15.92 7.09 -9.84
C LEU A 90 15.96 5.67 -9.26
N VAL A 91 15.80 5.54 -7.95
CA VAL A 91 15.80 4.25 -7.25
C VAL A 91 14.61 3.39 -7.67
N LEU A 92 13.40 3.96 -7.72
CA LEU A 92 12.17 3.21 -8.01
C LEU A 92 11.97 2.86 -9.49
N ILE A 93 12.67 3.52 -10.42
CA ILE A 93 12.67 3.15 -11.85
C ILE A 93 13.27 1.75 -12.08
N LEU A 94 14.26 1.35 -11.29
CA LEU A 94 15.05 0.13 -11.50
C LEU A 94 14.21 -1.15 -11.63
N PRO A 95 13.26 -1.48 -10.72
CA PRO A 95 12.44 -2.68 -10.88
C PRO A 95 11.63 -2.66 -12.19
N PHE A 96 11.06 -1.52 -12.57
CA PHE A 96 10.31 -1.40 -13.83
C PHE A 96 11.21 -1.54 -15.05
N PHE A 97 12.43 -1.00 -15.01
CA PHE A 97 13.44 -1.16 -16.04
C PHE A 97 13.81 -2.63 -16.25
N PHE A 98 14.06 -3.39 -15.19
CA PHE A 98 14.40 -4.81 -15.29
C PHE A 98 13.22 -5.66 -15.80
N ALA A 99 11.99 -5.39 -15.33
CA ALA A 99 10.79 -6.04 -15.85
C ALA A 99 10.61 -5.80 -17.36
N ALA A 100 10.70 -4.53 -17.77
CA ALA A 100 10.59 -4.13 -19.17
C ALA A 100 11.69 -4.78 -20.04
N ASN A 101 12.91 -4.91 -19.52
CA ASN A 101 13.99 -5.59 -20.23
C ASN A 101 13.65 -7.07 -20.49
N VAL A 102 13.07 -7.79 -19.53
CA VAL A 102 12.68 -9.21 -19.72
C VAL A 102 11.67 -9.34 -20.85
N ILE A 103 10.63 -8.51 -20.85
CA ILE A 103 9.57 -8.51 -21.86
C ILE A 103 10.15 -8.09 -23.23
N GLY A 104 10.88 -6.98 -23.28
CA GLY A 104 11.45 -6.45 -24.52
C GLY A 104 12.49 -7.37 -25.16
N LEU A 105 13.33 -8.04 -24.36
CA LEU A 105 14.27 -9.06 -24.86
C LEU A 105 13.54 -10.28 -25.43
N SER A 106 12.45 -10.69 -24.79
CA SER A 106 11.62 -11.81 -25.27
C SER A 106 11.04 -11.50 -26.66
N PHE A 107 10.53 -10.29 -26.89
CA PHE A 107 10.08 -9.85 -28.21
C PHE A 107 11.20 -9.83 -29.27
N TYR A 108 12.42 -9.44 -28.89
CA TYR A 108 13.55 -9.42 -29.82
C TYR A 108 14.07 -10.81 -30.20
N GLN A 109 14.04 -11.76 -29.28
CA GLN A 109 14.48 -13.11 -29.51
C GLN A 109 13.46 -13.93 -30.31
N TYR A 110 12.18 -13.84 -29.93
CA TYR A 110 11.09 -14.67 -30.47
C TYR A 110 10.16 -13.86 -31.38
N LYS A 111 10.73 -13.24 -32.42
CA LYS A 111 10.00 -12.35 -33.34
C LYS A 111 8.81 -13.00 -34.05
N GLU A 112 8.86 -14.30 -34.27
CA GLU A 112 7.79 -15.06 -34.94
C GLU A 112 6.57 -15.29 -34.03
N TYR A 113 6.74 -15.15 -32.71
CA TYR A 113 5.70 -15.44 -31.71
C TYR A 113 5.29 -14.18 -30.92
N VAL A 114 5.47 -12.99 -31.49
CA VAL A 114 5.17 -11.71 -30.83
C VAL A 114 3.72 -11.65 -30.36
N SER A 115 2.76 -12.10 -31.17
CA SER A 115 1.34 -12.12 -30.80
C SER A 115 1.07 -13.00 -29.57
N SER A 116 1.64 -14.20 -29.52
CA SER A 116 1.48 -15.11 -28.39
C SER A 116 2.17 -14.60 -27.13
N ILE A 117 3.34 -13.99 -27.25
CA ILE A 117 4.06 -13.38 -26.12
C ILE A 117 3.27 -12.18 -25.57
N TYR A 118 2.74 -11.34 -26.46
CA TYR A 118 1.91 -10.21 -26.07
C TYR A 118 0.61 -10.66 -25.39
N ALA A 119 -0.04 -11.71 -25.91
CA ALA A 119 -1.21 -12.29 -25.27
C ALA A 119 -0.89 -12.85 -23.87
N ALA A 120 0.25 -13.53 -23.71
CA ALA A 120 0.70 -14.04 -22.42
C ALA A 120 1.05 -12.92 -21.43
N ASP A 121 1.68 -11.83 -21.89
CA ASP A 121 1.98 -10.65 -21.09
C ASP A 121 0.68 -9.99 -20.58
N LEU A 122 -0.29 -9.77 -21.45
CA LEU A 122 -1.57 -9.15 -21.09
C LEU A 122 -2.39 -10.04 -20.13
N LEU A 123 -2.45 -11.35 -20.40
CA LEU A 123 -3.09 -12.31 -19.48
C LEU A 123 -2.36 -12.36 -18.14
N GLY A 124 -1.02 -12.38 -18.14
CA GLY A 124 -0.21 -12.36 -16.93
C GLY A 124 -0.44 -11.09 -16.10
N ALA A 125 -0.52 -9.93 -16.74
CA ALA A 125 -0.84 -8.66 -16.08
C ALA A 125 -2.25 -8.67 -15.48
N GLY A 126 -3.25 -9.21 -16.20
CA GLY A 126 -4.62 -9.34 -15.71
C GLY A 126 -4.76 -10.32 -14.53
N VAL A 127 -4.11 -11.49 -14.62
CA VAL A 127 -4.08 -12.44 -13.49
C VAL A 127 -3.32 -11.83 -12.30
N GLY A 128 -2.21 -11.12 -12.57
CA GLY A 128 -1.42 -10.45 -11.54
C GLY A 128 -2.19 -9.35 -10.80
N SER A 129 -3.05 -8.59 -11.49
CA SER A 129 -3.86 -7.53 -10.87
C SER A 129 -4.96 -8.09 -9.96
N VAL A 130 -5.56 -9.23 -10.31
CA VAL A 130 -6.50 -9.93 -9.43
C VAL A 130 -5.76 -10.60 -8.27
N ALA A 131 -4.64 -11.28 -8.56
CA ALA A 131 -3.85 -11.99 -7.57
C ALA A 131 -3.31 -11.06 -6.48
N ILE A 132 -2.86 -9.84 -6.82
CA ILE A 132 -2.35 -8.90 -5.82
C ILE A 132 -3.44 -8.41 -4.86
N ILE A 133 -4.69 -8.27 -5.33
CA ILE A 133 -5.83 -7.92 -4.48
C ILE A 133 -6.11 -9.06 -3.50
N LEU A 134 -6.14 -10.32 -3.98
CA LEU A 134 -6.32 -11.48 -3.11
C LEU A 134 -5.18 -11.63 -2.10
N LEU A 135 -3.93 -11.42 -2.52
CA LEU A 135 -2.78 -11.45 -1.62
C LEU A 135 -2.87 -10.38 -0.52
N LEU A 136 -3.40 -9.19 -0.83
CA LEU A 136 -3.60 -8.10 0.13
C LEU A 136 -4.69 -8.38 1.18
N PHE A 137 -5.59 -9.33 0.93
CA PHE A 137 -6.53 -9.81 1.96
C PHE A 137 -5.90 -10.82 2.93
N ILE A 138 -4.84 -11.53 2.49
CA ILE A 138 -4.23 -12.63 3.26
C ILE A 138 -2.98 -12.18 3.99
N PHE A 139 -2.18 -11.32 3.35
CA PHE A 139 -0.87 -10.89 3.85
C PHE A 139 -0.89 -9.40 4.19
N PHE A 140 -0.22 -9.07 5.30
CA PHE A 140 0.10 -7.68 5.63
C PHE A 140 0.98 -7.05 4.54
N PRO A 141 0.88 -5.72 4.31
CA PRO A 141 1.51 -5.08 3.16
C PRO A 141 3.05 -5.22 3.15
N GLU A 142 3.65 -5.24 4.33
CA GLU A 142 5.09 -5.44 4.55
C GLU A 142 5.61 -6.76 3.94
N ASN A 143 4.83 -7.84 4.03
CA ASN A 143 5.22 -9.16 3.53
C ASN A 143 5.01 -9.35 2.03
N ILE A 144 4.25 -8.46 1.37
CA ILE A 144 3.86 -8.64 -0.04
C ILE A 144 5.08 -8.58 -0.97
N LEU A 145 6.08 -7.75 -0.66
CA LEU A 145 7.29 -7.67 -1.48
C LEU A 145 8.09 -8.97 -1.43
N ILE A 146 8.09 -9.67 -0.29
CA ILE A 146 8.74 -10.97 -0.13
C ILE A 146 8.01 -12.00 -1.01
N VAL A 147 6.68 -12.05 -0.94
CA VAL A 147 5.86 -12.96 -1.76
C VAL A 147 6.10 -12.71 -3.26
N LEU A 148 6.13 -11.46 -3.70
CA LEU A 148 6.38 -11.10 -5.10
C LEU A 148 7.80 -11.51 -5.54
N LEU A 149 8.81 -11.29 -4.71
CA LEU A 149 10.17 -11.76 -5.00
C LEU A 149 10.19 -13.28 -5.19
N LEU A 150 9.55 -14.04 -4.29
CA LEU A 150 9.50 -15.50 -4.38
C LEU A 150 8.81 -15.97 -5.67
N LEU A 151 7.73 -15.32 -6.09
CA LEU A 151 7.07 -15.61 -7.36
C LEU A 151 8.00 -15.33 -8.56
N VAL A 152 8.76 -14.24 -8.54
CA VAL A 152 9.77 -13.96 -9.57
C VAL A 152 10.87 -15.03 -9.59
N MET A 153 11.34 -15.48 -8.43
CA MET A 153 12.35 -16.55 -8.33
C MET A 153 11.81 -17.88 -8.89
N LEU A 154 10.55 -18.22 -8.59
CA LEU A 154 9.89 -19.41 -9.16
C LEU A 154 9.79 -19.32 -10.69
N ALA A 155 9.39 -18.15 -11.23
CA ALA A 155 9.38 -17.93 -12.68
C ALA A 155 10.79 -18.07 -13.28
N ALA A 156 11.81 -17.53 -12.61
CA ALA A 156 13.20 -17.61 -13.07
C ALA A 156 13.76 -19.05 -13.09
N LEU A 157 13.36 -19.89 -12.14
CA LEU A 157 13.67 -21.33 -12.14
C LEU A 157 13.05 -22.06 -13.32
N ILE A 158 11.83 -21.69 -13.74
CA ILE A 158 11.20 -22.28 -14.92
C ILE A 158 11.94 -21.82 -16.18
N VAL A 159 12.20 -20.52 -16.30
CA VAL A 159 12.89 -19.94 -17.48
C VAL A 159 14.29 -20.50 -17.65
N SER A 160 15.06 -20.67 -16.57
CA SER A 160 16.44 -21.19 -16.64
C SER A 160 16.51 -22.58 -17.26
N THR A 161 15.55 -23.47 -16.94
CA THR A 161 15.51 -24.83 -17.47
C THR A 161 15.21 -24.88 -18.96
N GLN A 162 14.38 -23.95 -19.46
CA GLN A 162 14.04 -23.86 -20.87
C GLN A 162 15.17 -23.24 -21.69
N VAL A 163 15.75 -22.16 -21.17
CA VAL A 163 16.79 -21.38 -21.84
C VAL A 163 18.11 -22.16 -21.93
N PHE A 164 18.48 -22.92 -20.89
CA PHE A 164 19.69 -23.75 -20.87
C PHE A 164 19.43 -25.24 -21.10
N LYS A 165 18.38 -25.61 -21.86
CA LYS A 165 17.98 -27.01 -22.11
C LYS A 165 19.13 -27.95 -22.51
N LYS A 166 20.15 -27.45 -23.22
CA LYS A 166 21.34 -28.22 -23.65
C LYS A 166 22.55 -28.14 -22.70
N ASN A 167 22.55 -27.20 -21.74
CA ASN A 167 23.66 -26.97 -20.82
C ASN A 167 23.23 -27.12 -19.36
N ARG A 168 23.22 -28.39 -18.89
CA ARG A 168 22.76 -28.77 -17.55
C ARG A 168 23.57 -28.10 -16.43
N ILE A 169 24.87 -27.86 -16.64
CA ILE A 169 25.74 -27.21 -15.65
C ILE A 169 25.28 -25.78 -15.38
N ASN A 170 25.00 -24.99 -16.43
CA ASN A 170 24.53 -23.62 -16.27
C ASN A 170 23.13 -23.56 -15.65
N THR A 171 22.26 -24.53 -15.98
CA THR A 171 20.93 -24.65 -15.36
C THR A 171 21.05 -24.85 -13.84
N ILE A 172 21.90 -25.80 -13.40
CA ILE A 172 22.11 -26.07 -11.97
C ILE A 172 22.69 -24.84 -11.27
N LYS A 173 23.72 -24.19 -11.86
CA LYS A 173 24.33 -22.99 -11.27
C LYS A 173 23.31 -21.87 -11.03
N TRP A 174 22.51 -21.52 -12.04
CA TRP A 174 21.50 -20.47 -11.90
C TRP A 174 20.38 -20.86 -10.93
N ASN A 175 19.94 -22.13 -10.95
CA ASN A 175 18.93 -22.60 -10.02
C ASN A 175 19.41 -22.53 -8.57
N SER A 176 20.66 -22.93 -8.30
CA SER A 176 21.26 -22.78 -6.98
C SER A 176 21.25 -21.32 -6.53
N VAL A 177 21.59 -20.38 -7.42
CA VAL A 177 21.57 -18.94 -7.10
C VAL A 177 20.16 -18.48 -6.74
N PHE A 178 19.15 -18.80 -7.56
CA PHE A 178 17.76 -18.42 -7.28
C PHE A 178 17.22 -19.03 -5.97
N ILE A 179 17.54 -20.29 -5.70
CA ILE A 179 17.14 -20.98 -4.46
C ILE A 179 17.82 -20.35 -3.25
N ILE A 180 19.14 -20.08 -3.33
CA ILE A 180 19.87 -19.43 -2.23
C ILE A 180 19.27 -18.06 -1.93
N ILE A 181 18.96 -17.26 -2.95
CA ILE A 181 18.36 -15.93 -2.76
C ILE A 181 16.95 -16.06 -2.16
N ALA A 182 16.12 -16.99 -2.66
CA ALA A 182 14.78 -17.22 -2.12
C ALA A 182 14.84 -17.62 -0.63
N ILE A 183 15.71 -18.56 -0.28
CA ILE A 183 15.93 -19.01 1.12
C ILE A 183 16.42 -17.84 1.98
N THR A 184 17.46 -17.14 1.52
CA THR A 184 18.03 -15.98 2.23
C THR A 184 16.96 -14.92 2.49
N THR A 185 16.08 -14.68 1.51
CA THR A 185 14.98 -13.73 1.62
C THR A 185 13.99 -14.14 2.71
N ILE A 186 13.58 -15.42 2.73
CA ILE A 186 12.63 -15.93 3.73
C ILE A 186 13.16 -15.77 5.15
N PHE A 187 14.47 -15.95 5.36
CA PHE A 187 15.08 -15.85 6.69
C PHE A 187 15.46 -14.43 7.12
N LEU A 188 15.89 -13.56 6.20
CA LEU A 188 16.41 -12.24 6.55
C LEU A 188 15.41 -11.09 6.40
N LEU A 189 14.57 -11.10 5.37
CA LEU A 189 13.72 -9.95 5.05
C LEU A 189 12.53 -9.71 5.99
N PRO A 190 11.92 -10.72 6.66
CA PRO A 190 10.79 -10.43 7.57
C PRO A 190 11.17 -9.44 8.67
N ASN A 191 12.42 -9.47 9.15
CA ASN A 191 12.90 -8.56 10.20
C ASN A 191 13.28 -7.16 9.67
N LEU A 192 13.41 -6.99 8.37
CA LEU A 192 13.90 -5.76 7.72
C LEU A 192 12.81 -4.98 7.00
N THR A 193 11.62 -5.56 6.82
CA THR A 193 10.53 -5.03 5.97
C THR A 193 9.47 -4.25 6.73
N THR A 194 9.71 -3.94 8.01
CA THR A 194 8.84 -3.08 8.80
C THR A 194 8.60 -1.75 8.08
N LEU A 195 7.34 -1.38 7.89
CA LEU A 195 6.98 -0.15 7.19
C LEU A 195 7.39 1.08 8.03
N ALA A 196 8.32 1.87 7.51
CA ALA A 196 8.71 3.14 8.09
C ALA A 196 7.68 4.21 7.72
N ILE A 197 6.56 4.23 8.45
CA ILE A 197 5.52 5.25 8.28
C ILE A 197 6.13 6.64 8.53
N SER A 198 5.78 7.63 7.70
CA SER A 198 6.26 9.01 7.86
C SER A 198 5.95 9.57 9.25
N GLN A 199 6.90 10.26 9.86
CA GLN A 199 6.72 10.92 11.18
C GLN A 199 5.65 12.01 11.14
N TYR A 200 5.34 12.54 9.95
CA TYR A 200 4.36 13.60 9.74
C TYR A 200 2.94 13.09 9.58
N LYS A 201 2.74 11.76 9.54
CA LYS A 201 1.39 11.18 9.54
C LYS A 201 0.75 11.24 10.92
N SER A 202 -0.56 11.47 10.93
CA SER A 202 -1.34 11.66 12.15
C SER A 202 -1.21 10.49 13.14
N LEU A 203 -1.10 9.24 12.66
CA LEU A 203 -0.85 8.09 13.53
C LEU A 203 0.46 8.24 14.32
N ASN A 204 1.56 8.52 13.62
CA ASN A 204 2.87 8.66 14.26
C ASN A 204 2.94 9.87 15.17
N GLN A 205 2.24 10.96 14.82
CA GLN A 205 2.10 12.11 15.70
C GLN A 205 1.38 11.73 17.00
N LEU A 206 0.27 10.99 16.93
CA LEU A 206 -0.45 10.53 18.12
C LEU A 206 0.42 9.61 18.98
N LEU A 207 1.19 8.71 18.35
CA LEU A 207 2.09 7.79 19.07
C LEU A 207 3.24 8.50 19.81
N THR A 208 3.50 9.78 19.55
CA THR A 208 4.48 10.57 20.35
C THR A 208 3.93 10.98 21.72
N ILE A 209 2.61 10.94 21.91
CA ILE A 209 1.97 11.27 23.19
C ILE A 209 2.26 10.15 24.20
N PRO A 210 2.72 10.47 25.43
CA PRO A 210 2.95 9.47 26.46
C PRO A 210 1.71 8.61 26.75
N ALA A 211 1.92 7.35 27.12
CA ALA A 211 0.84 6.40 27.40
C ALA A 211 -0.15 6.16 26.24
N THR A 212 0.31 6.32 25.00
CA THR A 212 -0.43 5.92 23.79
C THR A 212 -0.01 4.53 23.36
N LYS A 213 -0.97 3.68 22.99
CA LYS A 213 -0.74 2.28 22.60
C LYS A 213 -1.61 1.89 21.40
N ILE A 214 -1.03 1.10 20.51
CA ILE A 214 -1.78 0.43 19.45
C ILE A 214 -2.51 -0.76 20.07
N LEU A 215 -3.83 -0.80 19.94
CA LEU A 215 -4.67 -1.89 20.47
C LEU A 215 -4.88 -3.00 19.43
N ASP A 216 -5.11 -2.62 18.18
CA ASP A 216 -5.39 -3.57 17.10
C ASP A 216 -4.93 -3.04 15.73
N GLN A 217 -4.64 -3.96 14.82
CA GLN A 217 -4.26 -3.68 13.44
C GLN A 217 -4.86 -4.71 12.48
N LYS A 218 -5.59 -4.21 11.48
CA LYS A 218 -6.20 -5.03 10.43
C LYS A 218 -5.77 -4.53 9.06
N SER A 219 -5.43 -5.45 8.16
CA SER A 219 -5.02 -5.13 6.79
C SER A 219 -5.96 -5.71 5.76
N SER A 220 -6.33 -4.93 4.76
CA SER A 220 -7.00 -5.38 3.54
C SER A 220 -6.60 -4.49 2.34
N PRO A 221 -7.04 -4.83 1.11
CA PRO A 221 -6.90 -3.92 -0.02
C PRO A 221 -7.63 -2.60 0.17
N LEU A 222 -8.66 -2.55 1.03
CA LEU A 222 -9.49 -1.37 1.28
C LEU A 222 -8.85 -0.38 2.25
N GLY A 223 -8.03 -0.87 3.20
CA GLY A 223 -7.42 -0.03 4.21
C GLY A 223 -6.46 -0.80 5.11
N PHE A 224 -5.50 -0.09 5.69
CA PHE A 224 -4.70 -0.57 6.80
C PHE A 224 -5.19 0.14 8.05
N ILE A 225 -6.05 -0.54 8.81
CA ILE A 225 -6.72 0.02 9.97
C ILE A 225 -5.80 -0.15 11.17
N THR A 226 -5.60 0.92 11.92
CA THR A 226 -4.88 0.90 13.19
C THR A 226 -5.75 1.56 14.27
N VAL A 227 -6.05 0.82 15.33
CA VAL A 227 -6.80 1.31 16.49
C VAL A 227 -5.81 1.69 17.59
N VAL A 228 -5.95 2.90 18.12
CA VAL A 228 -5.01 3.48 19.08
C VAL A 228 -5.76 4.05 20.27
N GLU A 229 -5.26 3.75 21.45
CA GLU A 229 -5.71 4.30 22.72
C GLU A 229 -4.68 5.32 23.21
N SER A 230 -5.13 6.48 23.70
CA SER A 230 -4.29 7.46 24.38
C SER A 230 -4.85 7.79 25.76
N VAL A 231 -4.22 7.25 26.80
CA VAL A 231 -4.73 7.35 28.18
C VAL A 231 -4.34 8.68 28.83
N ALA A 232 -3.13 9.19 28.56
CA ALA A 232 -2.66 10.44 29.17
C ALA A 232 -3.37 11.67 28.58
N MET A 233 -3.80 11.61 27.33
CA MET A 233 -4.52 12.67 26.64
C MET A 233 -5.67 12.05 25.83
N PRO A 234 -6.84 11.80 26.47
CA PRO A 234 -7.99 11.22 25.81
C PRO A 234 -8.39 12.00 24.57
N LEU A 235 -8.75 11.28 23.52
CA LEU A 235 -9.19 11.88 22.27
C LEU A 235 -10.54 12.58 22.46
N ARG A 236 -10.70 13.77 21.89
CA ARG A 236 -11.97 14.51 21.82
C ARG A 236 -12.26 14.90 20.38
N HIS A 237 -12.43 13.90 19.53
CA HIS A 237 -12.77 14.06 18.12
C HIS A 237 -14.28 14.27 17.98
N ALA A 238 -14.68 15.53 17.74
CA ALA A 238 -16.06 15.94 17.53
C ALA A 238 -16.14 17.04 16.46
N PRO A 239 -15.93 16.70 15.17
CA PRO A 239 -15.96 17.69 14.10
C PRO A 239 -17.34 18.35 14.01
N GLY A 240 -17.36 19.68 13.89
CA GLY A 240 -18.60 20.45 13.81
C GLY A 240 -19.32 20.66 15.14
N LEU A 241 -18.74 20.26 16.27
CA LEU A 241 -19.28 20.54 17.60
C LEU A 241 -19.34 22.05 17.87
N SER A 242 -20.45 22.52 18.42
CA SER A 242 -20.65 23.91 18.84
C SER A 242 -19.61 24.34 19.87
N ILE A 243 -19.13 25.58 19.74
CA ILE A 243 -18.21 26.20 20.73
C ILE A 243 -18.94 26.47 22.06
N ASN A 244 -20.25 26.64 22.02
CA ASN A 244 -21.08 26.87 23.21
C ASN A 244 -21.64 25.55 23.77
N THR A 245 -20.95 24.43 23.53
CA THR A 245 -21.42 23.13 24.01
C THR A 245 -21.21 22.99 25.50
N ASP A 246 -22.26 22.54 26.19
CA ASP A 246 -22.20 22.15 27.60
C ASP A 246 -22.04 20.63 27.76
N ALA A 247 -22.01 19.88 26.65
CA ALA A 247 -21.92 18.43 26.64
C ALA A 247 -20.46 17.97 26.58
N GLU A 248 -20.13 16.95 27.36
CA GLU A 248 -18.81 16.33 27.32
C GLU A 248 -18.73 15.26 26.23
N VAL A 249 -17.59 15.22 25.52
CA VAL A 249 -17.28 14.13 24.59
C VAL A 249 -16.81 12.92 25.40
N PRO A 250 -17.46 11.74 25.27
CA PRO A 250 -17.05 10.52 25.96
C PRO A 250 -15.64 10.05 25.58
N GLU A 251 -15.16 9.02 26.28
CA GLU A 251 -13.90 8.37 25.93
C GLU A 251 -13.95 7.83 24.50
N GLN A 252 -12.83 7.98 23.78
CA GLN A 252 -12.74 7.64 22.37
C GLN A 252 -11.45 6.87 22.07
N LEU A 253 -11.56 5.87 21.19
CA LEU A 253 -10.41 5.23 20.55
C LEU A 253 -10.17 5.86 19.18
N ALA A 254 -8.92 6.19 18.87
CA ALA A 254 -8.56 6.71 17.57
C ALA A 254 -8.47 5.55 16.56
N VAL A 255 -9.07 5.72 15.39
CA VAL A 255 -8.98 4.77 14.28
C VAL A 255 -8.35 5.47 13.09
N PHE A 256 -7.22 4.94 12.63
CA PHE A 256 -6.49 5.43 11.47
C PHE A 256 -6.66 4.48 10.30
N THR A 257 -6.89 5.03 9.12
CA THR A 257 -6.82 4.29 7.86
C THR A 257 -5.54 4.69 7.13
N ASP A 258 -4.68 3.72 6.84
CA ASP A 258 -3.37 3.93 6.22
C ASP A 258 -2.49 4.90 7.01
N ALA A 259 -2.51 4.80 8.34
CA ALA A 259 -1.79 5.67 9.27
C ALA A 259 -2.18 7.18 9.21
N ASP A 260 -3.26 7.52 8.52
CA ASP A 260 -3.82 8.86 8.40
C ASP A 260 -5.36 8.79 8.55
N ASN A 261 -6.10 9.80 8.09
CA ASN A 261 -7.57 9.84 8.06
C ASN A 261 -8.18 9.39 9.39
N MET A 262 -7.78 10.09 10.46
CA MET A 262 -8.21 9.75 11.81
C MET A 262 -9.72 9.93 11.97
N SER A 263 -10.35 8.91 12.53
CA SER A 263 -11.72 8.90 13.03
C SER A 263 -11.72 8.37 14.47
N ALA A 264 -12.87 8.32 15.12
CA ALA A 264 -12.97 7.93 16.52
C ALA A 264 -14.11 6.95 16.77
N ILE A 265 -13.84 5.86 17.49
CA ILE A 265 -14.86 5.01 18.08
C ILE A 265 -15.21 5.61 19.43
N THR A 266 -16.46 6.05 19.59
CA THR A 266 -16.93 6.66 20.85
C THR A 266 -17.45 5.58 21.78
N TYR A 267 -16.99 5.60 23.03
CA TYR A 267 -17.51 4.72 24.07
C TYR A 267 -18.98 5.01 24.30
N PHE A 268 -19.80 3.96 24.30
CA PHE A 268 -21.23 4.06 24.52
C PHE A 268 -21.69 2.92 25.43
N ASP A 269 -22.24 3.28 26.59
CA ASP A 269 -22.72 2.37 27.63
C ASP A 269 -24.22 2.04 27.51
N GLY A 270 -24.88 2.55 26.46
CA GLY A 270 -26.32 2.43 26.26
C GLY A 270 -27.13 3.63 26.74
N ASN A 271 -26.53 4.58 27.49
CA ASN A 271 -27.22 5.78 27.95
C ASN A 271 -27.18 6.89 26.88
N PRO A 272 -28.31 7.27 26.25
CA PRO A 272 -28.34 8.32 25.23
C PRO A 272 -27.80 9.67 25.73
N GLU A 273 -27.95 10.00 27.01
CA GLU A 273 -27.47 11.29 27.54
C GLU A 273 -25.96 11.47 27.40
N SER A 274 -25.18 10.37 27.40
CA SER A 274 -23.73 10.40 27.15
C SER A 274 -23.37 10.90 25.75
N LEU A 275 -24.31 10.83 24.81
CA LEU A 275 -24.13 11.23 23.42
C LEU A 275 -24.63 12.67 23.15
N GLY A 276 -24.96 13.44 24.18
CA GLY A 276 -25.51 14.79 24.04
C GLY A 276 -24.66 15.75 23.21
N TYR A 277 -23.34 15.52 23.11
CA TYR A 277 -22.47 16.31 22.24
C TYR A 277 -22.85 16.15 20.75
N LEU A 278 -23.37 14.99 20.33
CA LEU A 278 -23.77 14.74 18.94
C LEU A 278 -24.94 15.64 18.51
N ASP A 279 -25.85 15.98 19.42
CA ASP A 279 -26.97 16.91 19.16
C ASP A 279 -26.49 18.32 18.79
N GLN A 280 -25.32 18.69 19.29
CA GLN A 280 -24.75 20.02 19.17
C GLN A 280 -23.66 20.10 18.08
N THR A 281 -23.60 19.08 17.22
CA THR A 281 -22.77 19.11 16.02
C THR A 281 -23.53 19.68 14.83
N THR A 282 -22.82 20.22 13.84
CA THR A 282 -23.44 20.70 12.60
C THR A 282 -24.18 19.62 11.82
N SER A 283 -23.80 18.35 11.94
CA SER A 283 -24.50 17.22 11.31
C SER A 283 -25.86 16.93 11.92
N ALA A 284 -26.15 17.44 13.14
CA ALA A 284 -27.46 17.30 13.79
C ALA A 284 -28.57 18.15 13.16
N LEU A 285 -28.22 19.13 12.32
CA LEU A 285 -29.18 20.08 11.73
C LEU A 285 -30.43 19.42 11.13
N PRO A 286 -30.36 18.33 10.34
CA PRO A 286 -31.54 17.69 9.78
C PRO A 286 -32.54 17.20 10.84
N TYR A 287 -32.05 16.70 11.98
CA TYR A 287 -32.87 16.20 13.09
C TYR A 287 -33.60 17.32 13.83
N HIS A 288 -33.01 18.51 13.88
CA HIS A 288 -33.65 19.72 14.44
C HIS A 288 -34.68 20.34 13.50
N LEU A 289 -34.54 20.13 12.18
CA LEU A 289 -35.49 20.63 11.18
C LEU A 289 -36.71 19.73 11.02
N LYS A 290 -36.55 18.41 11.20
CA LYS A 290 -37.61 17.43 11.04
C LYS A 290 -37.32 16.18 11.88
N SER A 291 -38.38 15.58 12.42
CA SER A 291 -38.30 14.21 12.95
C SER A 291 -38.03 13.22 11.80
N LEU A 292 -36.91 12.51 11.89
CA LEU A 292 -36.47 11.49 10.93
C LEU A 292 -36.65 10.11 11.56
N SER A 293 -37.52 9.27 10.98
CA SER A 293 -37.77 7.90 11.42
C SER A 293 -36.84 6.89 10.74
N ASP A 294 -36.63 7.03 9.44
CA ASP A 294 -35.89 6.09 8.60
C ASP A 294 -34.63 6.77 8.04
N ILE A 295 -33.45 6.21 8.33
CA ILE A 295 -32.16 6.82 8.03
C ILE A 295 -31.27 5.81 7.33
N LEU A 296 -30.70 6.21 6.20
CA LEU A 296 -29.66 5.47 5.49
C LEU A 296 -28.32 6.20 5.65
N ILE A 297 -27.33 5.53 6.24
CA ILE A 297 -25.97 6.01 6.45
C ILE A 297 -25.05 5.32 5.45
N MET A 298 -24.40 6.11 4.59
CA MET A 298 -23.46 5.63 3.58
C MET A 298 -22.02 5.86 4.05
N GLY A 299 -21.28 4.79 4.30
CA GLY A 299 -19.93 4.83 4.88
C GLY A 299 -19.99 5.11 6.39
N SER A 300 -20.60 4.21 7.15
CA SER A 300 -20.81 4.42 8.60
C SER A 300 -19.51 4.59 9.39
N GLY A 301 -18.37 4.15 8.85
CA GLY A 301 -17.07 4.33 9.47
C GLY A 301 -17.08 3.81 10.91
N THR A 302 -16.56 4.61 11.84
CA THR A 302 -16.50 4.26 13.27
C THR A 302 -17.84 4.38 14.02
N GLY A 303 -18.95 4.62 13.30
CA GLY A 303 -20.31 4.54 13.85
C GLY A 303 -20.84 5.82 14.51
N SER A 304 -20.14 6.96 14.41
CA SER A 304 -20.61 8.22 15.00
C SER A 304 -22.00 8.65 14.49
N ASP A 305 -22.27 8.47 13.19
CA ASP A 305 -23.56 8.82 12.59
C ASP A 305 -24.68 7.88 13.06
N ILE A 306 -24.33 6.61 13.35
CA ILE A 306 -25.27 5.63 13.92
C ILE A 306 -25.64 6.06 15.35
N LEU A 307 -24.66 6.47 16.15
CA LEU A 307 -24.89 6.98 17.51
C LEU A 307 -25.71 8.27 17.50
N GLN A 308 -25.51 9.16 16.52
CA GLN A 308 -26.31 10.38 16.37
C GLN A 308 -27.76 10.07 15.98
N ALA A 309 -27.97 9.18 15.00
CA ALA A 309 -29.30 8.71 14.62
C ALA A 309 -30.04 8.05 15.80
N TYR A 310 -29.32 7.23 16.58
CA TYR A 310 -29.83 6.61 17.79
C TYR A 310 -30.21 7.65 18.86
N PHE A 311 -29.35 8.65 19.10
CA PHE A 311 -29.61 9.74 20.04
C PHE A 311 -30.91 10.51 19.71
N HIS A 312 -31.16 10.75 18.42
CA HIS A 312 -32.37 11.43 17.95
C HIS A 312 -33.60 10.52 17.80
N ASN A 313 -33.54 9.28 18.31
CA ASN A 313 -34.64 8.31 18.30
C ASN A 313 -35.13 7.93 16.88
N ALA A 314 -34.21 7.78 15.92
CA ALA A 314 -34.57 7.18 14.63
C ALA A 314 -35.07 5.74 14.84
N GLU A 315 -36.19 5.38 14.21
CA GLU A 315 -36.83 4.06 14.35
C GLU A 315 -36.11 2.98 13.52
N HIS A 316 -35.61 3.36 12.34
CA HIS A 316 -34.90 2.47 11.43
C HIS A 316 -33.60 3.11 10.94
N ILE A 317 -32.48 2.42 11.17
CA ILE A 317 -31.15 2.89 10.80
C ILE A 317 -30.49 1.81 9.95
N ASP A 318 -30.37 2.08 8.65
CA ASP A 318 -29.60 1.27 7.71
C ASP A 318 -28.20 1.88 7.57
N ALA A 319 -27.17 1.13 7.90
CA ALA A 319 -25.78 1.56 7.79
C ALA A 319 -25.02 0.68 6.79
N ILE A 320 -24.36 1.31 5.81
CA ILE A 320 -23.56 0.62 4.81
C ILE A 320 -22.10 0.99 5.02
N GLU A 321 -21.25 0.00 5.24
CA GLU A 321 -19.79 0.16 5.29
C GLU A 321 -19.14 -0.74 4.24
N LEU A 322 -18.22 -0.17 3.48
CA LEU A 322 -17.51 -0.90 2.42
C LEU A 322 -16.44 -1.82 3.02
N ASN A 323 -15.78 -1.39 4.09
CA ASN A 323 -14.71 -2.12 4.72
C ASN A 323 -15.20 -2.89 5.96
N PRO A 324 -15.44 -4.21 5.87
CA PRO A 324 -15.95 -5.00 6.99
C PRO A 324 -15.01 -4.97 8.21
N GLN A 325 -13.72 -4.70 8.01
CA GLN A 325 -12.75 -4.61 9.10
C GLN A 325 -12.96 -3.40 10.01
N ILE A 326 -13.75 -2.42 9.59
CA ILE A 326 -14.15 -1.28 10.44
C ILE A 326 -15.27 -1.71 11.39
N ILE A 327 -16.12 -2.66 10.96
CA ILE A 327 -17.23 -3.19 11.77
C ILE A 327 -16.74 -4.23 12.77
N ASP A 328 -15.87 -5.15 12.33
CA ASP A 328 -15.29 -6.22 13.15
C ASP A 328 -14.37 -5.69 14.25
#